data_AF-A0A7C7LEM4-F1
#
_entry.id   AF-A0A7C7LEM4-F1
#
_cell.length_a   1.000
_cell.length_b   1.000
_cell.length_c   1.000
_cell.angle_alpha   90.00
_cell.angle_beta   90.00
_cell.angle_gamma   90.00
#
_symmetry.space_group_name_H-M   'P 1'
#
loop_
_entity.id
_entity.type
_entity.pdbx_description
1 polymer ?
#
loop_
_entity_poly.entity_id
_entity_poly.type
_entity_poly.pdbx_seq_one_letter_code
_entity_poly.pdbx_strand_id
1 'polypeptide(L)'
;KAEVFITAKSYYRRRPRAVVDAERRGLPIYVLRANTVAQMEACLADIFNLTPAQSSGFAAAMRETEEAIRRVLEGVPSVELSPQSASIRRRQHEMAHAARLASESRGKEPRRRVRIYREE
;
A
#
# COMPACT_ATOMS: atom_id res chain seq x y z
N LYS A 1 14.57 3.77 12.97
CA LYS A 1 15.59 2.69 12.85
C LYS A 1 15.24 1.89 11.59
N ALA A 2 16.19 1.57 10.72
CA ALA A 2 15.90 0.77 9.52
C ALA A 2 15.83 -0.72 9.88
N GLU A 3 14.88 -1.45 9.29
CA GLU A 3 14.61 -2.86 9.54
C GLU A 3 15.07 -3.77 8.38
N VAL A 4 15.24 -3.21 7.18
CA VAL A 4 15.65 -3.92 5.95
C VAL A 4 16.52 -3.01 5.10
N PHE A 5 17.43 -3.58 4.31
CA PHE A 5 18.24 -2.88 3.30
C PHE A 5 17.97 -3.43 1.90
N ILE A 6 17.47 -2.59 0.98
CA ILE A 6 17.20 -2.99 -0.41
C ILE A 6 18.23 -2.34 -1.33
N THR A 7 18.81 -3.12 -2.25
CA THR A 7 19.85 -2.62 -3.17
C THR A 7 19.77 -3.30 -4.53
N ALA A 8 20.28 -2.64 -5.57
CA ALA A 8 20.51 -3.28 -6.87
C ALA A 8 21.70 -4.26 -6.81
N LYS A 9 21.66 -5.30 -7.66
CA LYS A 9 22.73 -6.30 -7.81
C LYS A 9 24.09 -5.70 -8.16
N SER A 10 24.11 -4.70 -9.03
CA SER A 10 25.33 -3.99 -9.43
C SER A 10 25.97 -3.24 -8.25
N TYR A 11 25.15 -2.61 -7.41
CA TYR A 11 25.60 -1.88 -6.22
C TYR A 11 26.08 -2.83 -5.11
N TYR A 12 25.35 -3.92 -4.87
CA TYR A 12 25.73 -4.94 -3.89
C TYR A 12 27.09 -5.57 -4.20
N ARG A 13 27.33 -5.94 -5.47
CA ARG A 13 28.60 -6.56 -5.92
C ARG A 13 29.83 -5.69 -5.68
N ARG A 14 29.69 -4.36 -5.69
CA ARG A 14 30.79 -3.43 -5.44
C ARG A 14 31.18 -3.34 -3.96
N ARG A 15 30.41 -3.97 -3.06
CA ARG A 15 30.59 -3.95 -1.59
C ARG A 15 30.94 -2.55 -1.02
N PRO A 16 30.14 -1.51 -1.31
CA PRO A 16 30.33 -0.19 -0.71
C PRO A 16 30.10 -0.24 0.81
N ARG A 17 30.62 0.74 1.55
CA ARG A 17 30.52 0.82 3.02
C ARG A 17 29.10 0.61 3.53
N ALA A 18 28.09 1.19 2.87
CA ALA A 18 26.68 1.03 3.24
C ALA A 18 26.21 -0.44 3.26
N VAL A 19 26.69 -1.29 2.34
CA VAL A 19 26.38 -2.72 2.31
C VAL A 19 27.07 -3.43 3.47
N VAL A 20 28.35 -3.13 3.70
CA VAL A 20 29.14 -3.73 4.79
C VAL A 20 28.55 -3.37 6.15
N ASP A 21 28.11 -2.13 6.33
CA ASP A 21 27.48 -1.66 7.56
C ASP A 21 26.12 -2.32 7.79
N ALA A 22 25.34 -2.54 6.72
CA ALA A 22 24.08 -3.27 6.80
C ALA A 22 24.31 -4.75 7.19
N GLU A 23 25.30 -5.41 6.59
CA GLU A 23 25.71 -6.78 6.94
C GLU A 23 26.15 -6.88 8.41
N ARG A 24 27.03 -5.96 8.86
CA ARG A 24 27.49 -5.90 10.26
C ARG A 24 26.37 -5.71 11.27
N ARG A 25 25.31 -5.01 10.88
CA ARG A 25 24.12 -4.77 11.69
C ARG A 25 23.12 -5.93 11.68
N GLY A 26 23.39 -6.99 10.90
CA GLY A 26 22.48 -8.11 10.74
C GLY A 26 21.17 -7.73 10.04
N LEU A 27 21.16 -6.65 9.25
CA LEU A 27 19.97 -6.25 8.51
C LEU A 27 19.75 -7.25 7.36
N PRO A 28 18.52 -7.75 7.16
CA PRO A 28 18.18 -8.48 5.94
C PRO A 28 18.45 -7.61 4.70
N ILE A 29 19.23 -8.15 3.75
CA ILE A 29 19.58 -7.46 2.51
C ILE A 29 18.85 -8.10 1.33
N TYR A 30 17.98 -7.34 0.67
CA TYR A 30 17.28 -7.77 -0.54
C TYR A 30 17.98 -7.17 -1.77
N VAL A 31 18.40 -8.05 -2.67
CA VAL A 31 19.17 -7.66 -3.86
C VAL A 31 18.30 -7.76 -5.11
N LEU A 32 17.87 -6.61 -5.65
CA LEU A 32 17.10 -6.52 -6.89
C LEU A 32 17.98 -6.84 -8.10
N ARG A 33 17.54 -7.79 -8.94
CA ARG A 33 18.31 -8.26 -10.10
C ARG A 33 18.34 -7.24 -11.25
N ALA A 34 17.26 -6.48 -11.38
CA ALA A 34 17.01 -5.40 -12.33
C ALA A 34 16.28 -4.25 -11.61
N ASN A 35 16.42 -3.02 -12.12
CA ASN A 35 15.74 -1.85 -11.56
C ASN A 35 14.40 -1.62 -12.30
N THR A 36 13.47 -2.57 -12.16
CA THR A 36 12.14 -2.49 -12.78
C THR A 36 11.05 -2.40 -11.72
N VAL A 37 9.94 -1.72 -12.06
CA VAL A 37 8.78 -1.57 -11.17
C VAL A 37 8.24 -2.93 -10.73
N ALA A 38 8.04 -3.86 -11.66
CA ALA A 38 7.54 -5.20 -11.36
C ALA A 38 8.42 -5.97 -10.35
N GLN A 39 9.76 -5.80 -10.41
CA GLN A 39 10.65 -6.47 -9.47
C GLN A 39 10.67 -5.78 -8.10
N MET A 40 10.52 -4.45 -8.05
CA MET A 40 10.34 -3.73 -6.80
C MET A 40 9.04 -4.14 -6.12
N GLU A 41 7.94 -4.25 -6.87
CA GLU A 41 6.64 -4.73 -6.37
C GLU A 41 6.73 -6.14 -5.81
N ALA A 42 7.36 -7.08 -6.54
CA ALA A 42 7.56 -8.44 -6.05
C ALA A 42 8.41 -8.48 -4.77
N CYS A 43 9.50 -7.70 -4.71
CA CYS A 43 10.35 -7.62 -3.53
C CYS A 43 9.60 -7.07 -2.32
N LEU A 44 8.79 -6.03 -2.49
CA LEU A 44 7.97 -5.48 -1.42
C LEU A 44 6.88 -6.47 -1.00
N ALA A 45 6.25 -7.16 -1.95
CA ALA A 45 5.29 -8.20 -1.65
C ALA A 45 5.93 -9.31 -0.80
N ASP A 46 7.12 -9.78 -1.15
CA ASP A 46 7.85 -10.78 -0.36
C ASP A 46 8.21 -10.27 1.05
N ILE A 47 8.73 -9.04 1.17
CA ILE A 47 9.08 -8.43 2.47
C ILE A 47 7.85 -8.34 3.39
N PHE A 48 6.70 -7.98 2.83
CA PHE A 48 5.46 -7.81 3.58
C PHE A 48 4.58 -9.08 3.60
N ASN A 49 5.07 -10.21 3.06
CA ASN A 49 4.32 -11.46 2.90
C ASN A 49 2.95 -11.26 2.21
N LEU A 50 2.88 -10.35 1.23
CA LEU A 50 1.68 -10.12 0.43
C LEU A 50 1.58 -11.22 -0.62
N THR A 51 0.58 -12.07 -0.48
CA THR A 51 0.23 -13.03 -1.53
C THR A 51 -0.21 -12.29 -2.81
N PRO A 52 -0.04 -12.88 -4.01
CA PRO A 52 -0.51 -12.27 -5.26
C PRO A 52 -2.00 -11.88 -5.23
N ALA A 53 -2.82 -12.65 -4.50
CA ALA A 53 -4.22 -12.35 -4.24
C ALA A 53 -4.43 -11.11 -3.37
N GLN A 54 -3.53 -10.83 -2.43
CA GLN A 54 -3.56 -9.61 -1.61
C GLN A 54 -3.09 -8.39 -2.40
N SER A 55 -2.12 -8.53 -3.32
CA SER A 55 -1.73 -7.44 -4.23
C SER A 55 -2.85 -7.11 -5.22
N SER A 56 -3.52 -8.12 -5.79
CA SER A 56 -4.69 -7.89 -6.65
C SER A 56 -5.89 -7.34 -5.87
N GLY A 57 -6.12 -7.82 -4.64
CA GLY A 57 -7.14 -7.30 -3.73
C GLY A 57 -6.89 -5.85 -3.31
N PHE A 58 -5.63 -5.48 -3.03
CA PHE A 58 -5.24 -4.10 -2.77
C PHE A 58 -5.53 -3.21 -3.98
N ALA A 59 -5.06 -3.60 -5.16
CA ALA A 59 -5.29 -2.83 -6.39
C ALA A 59 -6.79 -2.69 -6.70
N ALA A 60 -7.58 -3.75 -6.49
CA ALA A 60 -9.04 -3.69 -6.63
C ALA A 60 -9.68 -2.72 -5.64
N ALA A 61 -9.28 -2.76 -4.37
CA ALA A 61 -9.78 -1.86 -3.34
C ALA A 61 -9.43 -0.39 -3.61
N MET A 62 -8.25 -0.10 -4.18
CA MET A 62 -7.86 1.26 -4.57
C MET A 62 -8.70 1.76 -5.75
N ARG A 63 -8.94 0.92 -6.77
CA ARG A 63 -9.82 1.27 -7.90
C ARG A 63 -11.26 1.53 -7.45
N GLU A 64 -11.79 0.70 -6.57
CA GLU A 64 -13.13 0.89 -5.97
C GLU A 64 -13.22 2.24 -5.24
N THR A 65 -12.16 2.61 -4.52
CA THR A 65 -12.08 3.89 -3.79
C THR A 65 -12.07 5.08 -4.75
N GLU A 66 -11.28 5.01 -5.82
CA GLU A 66 -11.22 6.06 -6.85
C GLU A 66 -12.57 6.25 -7.54
N GLU A 67 -13.27 5.16 -7.84
CA GLU A 67 -14.62 5.21 -8.40
C GLU A 67 -15.64 5.80 -7.43
N ALA A 68 -15.57 5.43 -6.15
CA ALA A 68 -16.42 6.00 -5.12
C ALA A 68 -16.21 7.51 -4.97
N ILE A 69 -14.95 7.97 -4.95
CA ILE A 69 -14.61 9.40 -4.92
C ILE A 69 -15.22 10.12 -6.12
N ARG A 70 -15.03 9.59 -7.34
CA ARG A 70 -15.58 10.18 -8.56
C ARG A 70 -17.10 10.35 -8.48
N ARG A 71 -17.81 9.30 -8.06
CA ARG A 71 -19.28 9.33 -7.92
C ARG A 71 -19.74 10.36 -6.90
N VAL A 72 -19.04 10.51 -5.78
CA VAL A 72 -19.37 11.52 -4.76
C VAL A 72 -19.10 12.95 -5.28
N LEU A 73 -18.06 13.14 -6.07
CA LEU A 73 -17.79 14.41 -6.75
C LEU A 73 -18.86 14.74 -7.80
N GLU A 74 -19.34 13.73 -8.54
CA GLU A 74 -20.45 13.82 -9.51
C GLU A 74 -21.82 14.10 -8.87
N GLY A 75 -21.93 14.05 -7.53
CA GLY A 75 -23.14 14.45 -6.80
C GLY A 75 -23.85 13.32 -6.06
N VAL A 76 -23.30 12.10 -6.05
CA VAL A 76 -23.82 11.04 -5.17
C VAL A 76 -23.55 11.42 -3.71
N PRO A 77 -24.55 11.41 -2.80
CA PRO A 77 -24.35 11.86 -1.42
C PRO A 77 -23.28 11.08 -0.65
N SER A 78 -23.25 9.75 -0.86
CA SER A 78 -22.26 8.87 -0.23
C SER A 78 -22.13 7.55 -0.96
N VAL A 79 -20.97 6.91 -0.85
CA VAL A 79 -20.71 5.55 -1.37
C VAL A 79 -20.06 4.71 -0.28
N GLU A 80 -20.56 3.49 -0.10
CA GLU A 80 -19.95 2.47 0.77
C GLU A 80 -19.05 1.54 -0.04
N LEU A 81 -17.84 1.29 0.46
CA LEU A 81 -16.89 0.37 -0.16
C LEU A 81 -17.07 -1.06 0.36
N SER A 82 -16.40 -2.00 -0.29
CA SER A 82 -16.29 -3.38 0.18
C SER A 82 -15.55 -3.47 1.52
N PRO A 83 -15.81 -4.49 2.36
CA PRO A 83 -15.03 -4.74 3.58
C PRO A 83 -13.56 -4.99 3.24
N GLN A 84 -12.67 -4.32 3.96
CA GLN A 84 -11.23 -4.40 3.72
C GLN A 84 -10.49 -4.43 5.05
N SER A 85 -9.26 -4.94 5.06
CA SER A 85 -8.40 -4.95 6.27
C SER A 85 -8.05 -3.53 6.74
N ALA A 86 -7.60 -3.41 7.98
CA ALA A 86 -7.26 -2.11 8.57
C ALA A 86 -6.21 -1.30 7.78
N SER A 87 -5.21 -1.96 7.18
CA SER A 87 -4.18 -1.30 6.36
C SER A 87 -4.75 -0.70 5.08
N ILE A 88 -5.64 -1.44 4.41
CA ILE A 88 -6.32 -0.97 3.20
C ILE A 88 -7.26 0.19 3.55
N ARG A 89 -8.09 0.06 4.60
CA ARG A 89 -9.01 1.14 5.01
C ARG A 89 -8.27 2.43 5.34
N ARG A 90 -7.10 2.35 5.99
CA ARG A 90 -6.24 3.53 6.23
C ARG A 90 -5.89 4.24 4.92
N ARG A 91 -5.47 3.48 3.91
CA ARG A 91 -5.17 4.03 2.58
C ARG A 91 -6.40 4.63 1.90
N GLN A 92 -7.56 3.99 2.03
CA GLN A 92 -8.82 4.51 1.49
C GLN A 92 -9.22 5.85 2.13
N HIS A 93 -9.06 5.98 3.44
CA HIS A 93 -9.25 7.24 4.17
C HIS A 93 -8.28 8.34 3.68
N GLU A 94 -7.00 8.02 3.48
CA GLU A 94 -6.02 8.96 2.92
C GLU A 94 -6.44 9.46 1.53
N MET A 95 -6.96 8.58 0.66
CA MET A 95 -7.45 8.94 -0.67
C MET A 95 -8.69 9.86 -0.60
N ALA A 96 -9.65 9.55 0.26
CA ALA A 96 -10.83 10.40 0.47
C ALA A 96 -10.42 11.79 0.97
N HIS A 97 -9.53 11.86 1.95
CA HIS A 97 -8.99 13.12 2.47
C HIS A 97 -8.26 13.94 1.39
N ALA A 98 -7.43 13.28 0.56
CA ALA A 98 -6.74 13.94 -0.56
C ALA A 98 -7.73 14.55 -1.58
N ALA A 99 -8.90 13.93 -1.75
CA ALA A 99 -10.00 14.43 -2.57
C ALA A 99 -10.90 15.46 -1.85
N ARG A 100 -10.55 15.87 -0.62
CA ARG A 100 -11.37 16.76 0.24
C ARG A 100 -12.77 16.21 0.52
N LEU A 101 -12.87 14.88 0.67
CA LEU A 101 -14.10 14.19 1.05
C LEU A 101 -13.97 13.64 2.47
N ALA A 102 -15.10 13.63 3.19
CA ALA A 102 -15.19 13.01 4.49
C ALA A 102 -15.29 11.48 4.34
N SER A 103 -14.79 10.76 5.34
CA SER A 103 -14.80 9.30 5.31
C SER A 103 -14.90 8.70 6.70
N GLU A 104 -15.64 7.60 6.82
CA GLU A 104 -15.87 6.91 8.10
C GLU A 104 -15.84 5.40 7.93
N SER A 105 -15.22 4.69 8.88
CA SER A 105 -15.23 3.23 8.91
C SER A 105 -16.44 2.70 9.69
N ARG A 106 -17.35 1.97 9.03
CA ARG A 106 -18.56 1.35 9.61
C ARG A 106 -18.44 -0.18 9.71
N GLY A 107 -19.13 -0.78 10.69
CA GLY A 107 -19.17 -2.23 10.92
C GLY A 107 -18.09 -2.77 11.86
N LYS A 108 -18.10 -4.09 12.08
CA LYS A 108 -17.11 -4.82 12.92
C LYS A 108 -16.23 -5.71 12.05
N GLU A 109 -14.98 -5.91 12.46
CA GLU A 109 -14.04 -6.81 11.79
C GLU A 109 -14.63 -8.24 11.72
N PRO A 110 -14.51 -8.98 10.61
CA PRO A 110 -13.83 -8.66 9.34
C PRO A 110 -14.69 -7.92 8.31
N ARG A 111 -15.94 -7.59 8.64
CA ARG A 111 -16.91 -6.94 7.73
C ARG A 111 -16.89 -5.40 7.84
N ARG A 112 -15.80 -4.83 8.38
CA ARG A 112 -15.65 -3.40 8.57
C ARG A 112 -15.20 -2.75 7.26
N ARG A 113 -15.87 -1.68 6.86
CA ARG A 113 -15.75 -1.04 5.54
C ARG A 113 -15.72 0.48 5.66
N VAL A 114 -15.21 1.17 4.64
CA VAL A 114 -15.17 2.63 4.59
C VAL A 114 -16.39 3.15 3.82
N ARG A 115 -16.99 4.23 4.31
CA ARG A 115 -18.00 5.04 3.62
C ARG A 115 -17.39 6.40 3.32
N ILE A 116 -17.50 6.85 2.07
CA ILE A 116 -17.03 8.16 1.60
C ILE A 116 -18.25 9.03 1.30
N TYR A 117 -18.21 10.30 1.71
CA TYR A 117 -19.32 11.23 1.55
C TYR A 117 -18.83 12.68 1.48
N ARG A 118 -19.69 13.58 1.01
CA ARG A 118 -19.42 15.02 1.03
C ARG A 118 -19.77 15.58 2.41
N GLU A 119 -18.87 16.35 3.00
CA GLU A 119 -19.19 17.15 4.18
C GLU A 119 -20.04 18.33 3.73
N GLU A 120 -21.21 18.52 4.36
CA GLU A 120 -22.12 19.65 4.06
C GLU A 120 -21.50 21.00 4.43
#